data_AF-A0A3D4IN48-F1
#
_entry.id   AF-A0A3D4IN48-F1
#
_cell.length_a   1.000
_cell.length_b   1.000
_cell.length_c   1.000
_cell.angle_alpha   90.00
_cell.angle_beta   90.00
_cell.angle_gamma   90.00
#
_symmetry.space_group_name_H-M   'P 1'
#
loop_
_entity.id
_entity.type
_entity.pdbx_description
1 polymer ?
#
loop_
_entity_poly.entity_id
_entity_poly.type
_entity_poly.pdbx_seq_one_letter_code
_entity_poly.pdbx_strand_id
1 'polypeptide(L)'
;CSSDLISLSQETPIVVTYETIGQEVVKDSDFVILSDNPLVIPAGSSEASVRIKIIDNDVVQPEDRNIYLRFRSIDQSHVKVAVPKEVVIAIKEDDCAANVSNVNVWIGSLTFQSEGTTSTGTGSENSAGICSGTFNVKGKFVGSENPESTLTIRLTQNLEISTKGSASITRTKLFSFTSQYEVEATGVYDELTKKITLNYSIFDLNNTTNNFSSTMVITTN
;
A
#
# COMPACT_ATOMS: atom_id res chain seq x y z
N CYS A 1 2.76 -14.80 -8.95
CA CYS A 1 3.37 -16.08 -8.52
C CYS A 1 4.78 -15.81 -8.03
N SER A 2 5.05 -15.96 -6.73
CA SER A 2 6.40 -16.03 -6.18
C SER A 2 6.63 -17.50 -5.80
N SER A 3 7.71 -18.09 -6.31
CA SER A 3 8.13 -19.46 -6.04
C SER A 3 9.53 -19.39 -5.44
N ASP A 4 9.62 -19.50 -4.12
CA ASP A 4 10.89 -19.50 -3.40
C ASP A 4 11.37 -20.95 -3.20
N LEU A 5 12.57 -21.24 -3.71
CA LEU A 5 13.19 -22.56 -3.65
C LEU A 5 13.61 -22.90 -2.21
N ILE A 6 13.11 -24.04 -1.70
CA ILE A 6 13.30 -24.44 -0.29
C ILE A 6 14.55 -25.32 -0.09
N SER A 7 15.06 -26.03 -1.11
CA SER A 7 16.27 -26.86 -1.01
C SER A 7 16.93 -27.18 -2.37
N LEU A 8 17.99 -27.98 -2.34
CA LEU A 8 18.50 -28.73 -3.51
C LEU A 8 17.94 -30.16 -3.47
N SER A 9 17.94 -30.85 -4.61
CA SER A 9 17.56 -32.28 -4.73
C SER A 9 18.32 -33.14 -3.71
N GLN A 10 17.60 -33.91 -2.89
CA GLN A 10 18.18 -34.82 -1.88
C GLN A 10 17.92 -36.29 -2.22
N GLU A 11 18.80 -37.20 -1.79
CA GLU A 11 18.60 -38.65 -1.97
C GLU A 11 17.55 -39.25 -1.02
N THR A 12 17.15 -38.50 0.01
CA THR A 12 16.11 -38.88 0.98
C THR A 12 15.09 -37.75 1.14
N PRO A 13 13.84 -38.05 1.51
CA PRO A 13 12.85 -37.01 1.75
C PRO A 13 13.27 -36.13 2.93
N ILE A 14 12.98 -34.84 2.84
CA ILE A 14 13.13 -33.87 3.94
C ILE A 14 11.76 -33.57 4.51
N VAL A 15 11.65 -33.54 5.84
CA VAL A 15 10.44 -33.14 6.56
C VAL A 15 10.64 -31.75 7.17
N VAL A 16 9.74 -30.84 6.85
CA VAL A 16 9.75 -29.44 7.30
C VAL A 16 8.48 -29.15 8.09
N THR A 17 8.61 -28.61 9.30
CA THR A 17 7.44 -28.09 10.04
C THR A 17 7.33 -26.58 9.86
N TYR A 18 6.10 -26.09 9.85
CA TYR A 18 5.83 -24.66 9.83
C TYR A 18 4.68 -24.30 10.77
N GLU A 19 4.51 -23.02 11.02
CA GLU A 19 3.35 -22.45 11.70
C GLU A 19 2.86 -21.22 10.94
N THR A 20 1.59 -20.88 11.14
CA THR A 20 1.01 -19.63 10.70
C THR A 20 0.57 -18.83 11.90
N ILE A 21 0.92 -17.56 11.96
CA ILE A 21 0.45 -16.61 12.97
C ILE A 21 -0.38 -15.56 12.24
N GLY A 22 -1.64 -15.42 12.65
CA GLY A 22 -2.50 -14.33 12.19
C GLY A 22 -2.27 -13.07 13.01
N GLN A 23 -2.14 -11.93 12.35
CA GLN A 23 -2.26 -10.62 12.97
C GLN A 23 -3.53 -9.96 12.41
N GLU A 24 -4.51 -9.73 13.30
CA GLU A 24 -5.86 -9.27 12.96
C GLU A 24 -6.59 -10.18 11.95
N VAL A 25 -6.14 -11.43 11.78
CA VAL A 25 -6.81 -12.47 10.98
C VAL A 25 -7.06 -13.73 11.78
N VAL A 26 -8.19 -14.36 11.49
CA VAL A 26 -8.71 -15.57 12.12
C VAL A 26 -8.65 -16.71 11.13
N LYS A 27 -7.94 -17.78 11.50
CA LYS A 27 -7.90 -19.02 10.71
C LYS A 27 -9.32 -19.60 10.57
N ASP A 28 -9.61 -20.16 9.40
CA ASP A 28 -10.89 -20.73 8.98
C ASP A 28 -12.02 -19.70 8.78
N SER A 29 -11.77 -18.41 9.08
CA SER A 29 -12.64 -17.28 8.73
C SER A 29 -12.03 -16.43 7.61
N ASP A 30 -10.77 -16.01 7.76
CA ASP A 30 -10.07 -15.13 6.81
C ASP A 30 -9.12 -15.91 5.88
N PHE A 31 -8.65 -17.07 6.33
CA PHE A 31 -7.79 -17.94 5.52
C PHE A 31 -7.84 -19.40 5.97
N VAL A 32 -7.55 -20.31 5.05
CA VAL A 32 -7.35 -21.74 5.33
C VAL A 32 -6.01 -22.22 4.79
N ILE A 33 -5.40 -23.16 5.50
CA ILE A 33 -4.16 -23.82 5.08
C ILE A 33 -4.55 -25.08 4.32
N LEU A 34 -4.06 -25.23 3.09
CA LEU A 34 -4.36 -26.35 2.21
C LEU A 34 -3.23 -27.37 2.10
N SER A 35 -2.04 -27.04 2.61
CA SER A 35 -0.90 -27.97 2.65
C SER A 35 -0.86 -28.73 3.98
N ASP A 36 -0.32 -29.95 3.92
CA ASP A 36 -0.04 -30.73 5.12
C ASP A 36 1.01 -30.05 6.01
N ASN A 37 0.96 -30.35 7.30
CA ASN A 37 1.99 -30.01 8.27
C ASN A 37 2.22 -31.25 9.15
N PRO A 38 3.38 -31.92 9.07
CA PRO A 38 4.60 -31.47 8.40
C PRO A 38 4.55 -31.51 6.86
N LEU A 39 5.30 -30.61 6.23
CA LEU A 39 5.53 -30.55 4.78
C LEU A 39 6.66 -31.51 4.39
N VAL A 40 6.47 -32.30 3.34
CA VAL A 40 7.49 -33.23 2.84
C VAL A 40 8.05 -32.73 1.52
N ILE A 41 9.37 -32.61 1.43
CA ILE A 41 10.10 -32.46 0.17
C ILE A 41 10.52 -33.87 -0.26
N PRO A 42 9.97 -34.42 -1.35
CA PRO A 42 10.31 -35.78 -1.79
C PRO A 42 11.80 -35.92 -2.14
N ALA A 43 12.32 -37.15 -2.01
CA ALA A 43 13.64 -37.47 -2.55
C ALA A 43 13.68 -37.16 -4.06
N GLY A 44 14.76 -36.56 -4.52
CA GLY A 44 14.92 -36.08 -5.89
C GLY A 44 14.38 -34.66 -6.12
N SER A 45 13.55 -34.12 -5.21
CA SER A 45 12.98 -32.77 -5.33
C SER A 45 13.80 -31.70 -4.60
N SER A 46 13.79 -30.50 -5.14
CA SER A 46 14.43 -29.30 -4.56
C SER A 46 13.44 -28.35 -3.89
N GLU A 47 12.15 -28.63 -3.95
CA GLU A 47 11.12 -27.72 -3.43
C GLU A 47 9.86 -28.45 -3.00
N ALA A 48 9.13 -27.81 -2.10
CA ALA A 48 7.74 -28.08 -1.77
C ALA A 48 7.04 -26.72 -1.56
N SER A 49 5.71 -26.69 -1.59
CA SER A 49 4.97 -25.42 -1.44
C SER A 49 3.93 -25.51 -0.33
N VAL A 50 3.87 -24.45 0.49
CA VAL A 50 2.75 -24.21 1.41
C VAL A 50 1.67 -23.44 0.66
N ARG A 51 0.47 -24.01 0.58
CA ARG A 51 -0.70 -23.39 -0.06
C ARG A 51 -1.61 -22.83 1.03
N ILE A 52 -1.88 -21.54 0.94
CA ILE A 52 -2.83 -20.82 1.79
C ILE A 52 -3.89 -20.23 0.87
N LYS A 53 -5.17 -20.42 1.21
CA LYS A 53 -6.29 -19.80 0.52
C LYS A 53 -6.85 -18.69 1.40
N ILE A 54 -6.92 -17.47 0.84
CA ILE A 54 -7.63 -16.35 1.46
C ILE A 54 -9.13 -16.56 1.27
N ILE A 55 -9.90 -16.31 2.32
CA ILE A 55 -11.37 -16.32 2.28
C ILE A 55 -11.82 -14.88 2.08
N ASP A 56 -12.40 -14.65 0.92
CA ASP A 56 -13.01 -13.39 0.53
C ASP A 56 -14.35 -13.17 1.25
N ASN A 57 -14.67 -11.93 1.60
CA ASN A 57 -15.94 -11.55 2.21
C ASN A 57 -16.34 -10.13 1.77
N ASP A 58 -17.39 -9.54 2.35
CA ASP A 58 -17.87 -8.19 1.98
C ASP A 58 -17.77 -7.19 3.17
N VAL A 59 -16.94 -7.49 4.17
CA VAL A 59 -16.83 -6.73 5.43
C VAL A 59 -15.58 -5.88 5.40
N VAL A 60 -15.80 -4.57 5.23
CA VAL A 60 -14.74 -3.56 5.32
C VAL A 60 -13.97 -3.69 6.63
N GLN A 61 -12.69 -3.94 6.51
CA GLN A 61 -11.74 -3.93 7.61
C GLN A 61 -11.18 -2.52 7.83
N PRO A 62 -10.88 -2.16 9.09
CA PRO A 62 -10.29 -0.85 9.39
C PRO A 62 -8.84 -0.72 8.91
N GLU A 63 -8.12 -1.83 8.75
CA GLU A 63 -6.73 -1.86 8.29
C GLU A 63 -6.40 -3.13 7.49
N ASP A 64 -5.28 -3.09 6.76
CA ASP A 64 -4.68 -4.28 6.15
C ASP A 64 -4.21 -5.28 7.21
N ARG A 65 -4.35 -6.57 6.89
CA ARG A 65 -4.11 -7.68 7.82
C ARG A 65 -3.01 -8.59 7.31
N ASN A 66 -2.33 -9.33 8.18
CA ASN A 66 -1.17 -10.12 7.80
C ASN A 66 -1.21 -11.56 8.32
N ILE A 67 -0.77 -12.49 7.48
CA ILE A 67 -0.41 -13.85 7.88
C ILE A 67 1.11 -13.98 7.87
N TYR A 68 1.67 -14.45 8.97
CA TYR A 68 3.08 -14.76 9.11
C TYR A 68 3.28 -16.27 9.03
N LEU A 69 3.97 -16.74 7.99
CA LEU A 69 4.37 -18.13 7.82
C LEU A 69 5.82 -18.31 8.30
N ARG A 70 6.04 -19.15 9.31
CA ARG A 70 7.36 -19.41 9.89
C ARG A 70 7.71 -20.88 9.79
N PHE A 71 8.89 -21.20 9.26
CA PHE A 71 9.43 -22.56 9.24
C PHE A 71 10.15 -22.86 10.55
N ARG A 72 9.77 -23.95 11.23
CA ARG A 72 10.15 -24.27 12.62
C ARG A 72 11.26 -25.30 12.73
N SER A 73 11.20 -26.37 11.95
CA SER A 73 12.23 -27.41 11.96
C SER A 73 12.41 -28.06 10.60
N ILE A 74 13.63 -28.54 10.35
CA ILE A 74 13.98 -29.44 9.26
C ILE A 74 14.58 -30.68 9.92
N ASP A 75 14.08 -31.86 9.57
CA ASP A 75 14.50 -33.13 10.21
C ASP A 75 15.92 -33.59 9.84
N GLN A 76 16.62 -32.85 8.99
CA GLN A 76 17.98 -33.14 8.53
C GLN A 76 18.96 -32.02 8.87
N SER A 77 19.88 -32.32 9.79
CA SER A 77 20.91 -31.39 10.30
C SER A 77 21.95 -30.92 9.27
N HIS A 78 22.01 -31.57 8.10
CA HIS A 78 22.94 -31.27 7.02
C HIS A 78 22.33 -30.41 5.90
N VAL A 79 21.01 -30.15 5.93
CA VAL A 79 20.36 -29.23 4.99
C VAL A 79 20.76 -27.80 5.36
N LYS A 80 21.56 -27.16 4.50
CA LYS A 80 21.87 -25.72 4.64
C LYS A 80 20.59 -24.92 4.40
N VAL A 81 20.07 -24.32 5.47
CA VAL A 81 18.85 -23.52 5.46
C VAL A 81 19.12 -22.19 4.77
N ALA A 82 18.56 -22.01 3.57
CA ALA A 82 18.34 -20.70 2.97
C ALA A 82 16.84 -20.34 2.98
N VAL A 83 16.09 -20.89 3.92
CA VAL A 83 14.65 -20.66 4.04
C VAL A 83 14.43 -19.27 4.68
N PRO A 84 13.55 -18.42 4.12
CA PRO A 84 13.13 -17.20 4.80
C PRO A 84 12.64 -17.56 6.21
N LYS A 85 13.21 -16.92 7.23
CA LYS A 85 12.81 -17.14 8.63
C LYS A 85 11.32 -16.91 8.85
N GLU A 86 10.73 -16.06 8.01
CA GLU A 86 9.34 -15.66 8.02
C GLU A 86 8.96 -15.19 6.62
N VAL A 87 7.77 -15.57 6.17
CA VAL A 87 7.12 -15.02 4.98
C VAL A 87 5.88 -14.25 5.45
N VAL A 88 5.73 -13.02 5.00
CA VAL A 88 4.56 -12.17 5.30
C VAL A 88 3.64 -12.18 4.09
N ILE A 89 2.38 -12.56 4.32
CA ILE A 89 1.31 -12.51 3.32
C ILE A 89 0.36 -11.41 3.76
N ALA A 90 0.33 -10.31 3.01
CA ALA A 90 -0.61 -9.21 3.25
C ALA A 90 -1.98 -9.54 2.63
N ILE A 91 -3.02 -9.38 3.42
CA ILE A 91 -4.42 -9.36 2.98
C ILE A 91 -4.81 -7.88 2.93
N LYS A 92 -5.00 -7.39 1.71
CA LYS A 92 -5.42 -6.01 1.47
C LYS A 92 -6.93 -5.93 1.57
N GLU A 93 -7.41 -4.84 2.15
CA GLU A 93 -8.84 -4.52 2.18
C GLU A 93 -9.30 -4.02 0.80
N ASP A 94 -10.24 -4.73 0.18
CA ASP A 94 -10.84 -4.41 -1.12
C ASP A 94 -12.38 -4.34 -1.14
N ASP A 95 -13.05 -4.41 0.02
CA ASP A 95 -14.52 -4.43 0.15
C ASP A 95 -15.15 -3.02 0.18
N CYS A 96 -14.43 -2.01 -0.29
CA CYS A 96 -15.03 -0.69 -0.49
C CYS A 96 -16.16 -0.80 -1.53
N ALA A 97 -17.31 -0.15 -1.25
CA ALA A 97 -18.44 -0.14 -2.18
C ALA A 97 -18.02 0.34 -3.58
N ALA A 98 -18.67 -0.18 -4.62
CA ALA A 98 -18.28 -0.04 -6.03
C ALA A 98 -18.18 1.39 -6.61
N ASN A 99 -18.47 2.42 -5.81
CA ASN A 99 -18.39 3.84 -6.15
C ASN A 99 -17.62 4.66 -5.10
N VAL A 100 -16.91 3.99 -4.21
CA VAL A 100 -16.15 4.59 -3.11
C VAL A 100 -14.68 4.31 -3.35
N SER A 101 -13.89 5.37 -3.54
CA SER A 101 -12.45 5.23 -3.73
C SER A 101 -11.78 4.71 -2.43
N ASN A 102 -11.04 3.62 -2.56
CA ASN A 102 -10.13 3.14 -1.53
C ASN A 102 -8.85 3.99 -1.53
N VAL A 103 -8.43 4.50 -0.37
CA VAL A 103 -7.21 5.34 -0.26
C VAL A 103 -5.97 4.57 0.20
N ASN A 104 -6.09 3.28 0.53
CA ASN A 104 -5.04 2.49 1.16
C ASN A 104 -3.71 2.47 0.37
N VAL A 105 -3.79 2.44 -0.97
CA VAL A 105 -2.61 2.53 -1.86
C VAL A 105 -1.76 3.77 -1.57
N TRP A 106 -2.39 4.86 -1.13
CA TRP A 106 -1.76 6.16 -0.93
C TRP A 106 -1.33 6.41 0.52
N ILE A 107 -1.49 5.45 1.42
CA ILE A 107 -1.09 5.55 2.83
C ILE A 107 0.37 5.14 2.98
N GLY A 108 1.11 5.85 3.85
CA GLY A 108 2.54 5.64 4.07
C GLY A 108 3.41 6.60 3.26
N SER A 109 4.61 6.16 2.89
CA SER A 109 5.62 7.02 2.25
C SER A 109 5.23 7.42 0.82
N LEU A 110 5.26 8.72 0.55
CA LEU A 110 4.98 9.30 -0.76
C LEU A 110 6.20 10.08 -1.28
N THR A 111 6.34 10.09 -2.60
CA THR A 111 7.28 10.97 -3.32
C THR A 111 6.49 11.99 -4.12
N PHE A 112 6.90 13.25 -4.06
CA PHE A 112 6.33 14.34 -4.85
C PHE A 112 7.36 14.81 -5.86
N GLN A 113 6.92 14.99 -7.10
CA GLN A 113 7.71 15.62 -8.16
C GLN A 113 6.95 16.83 -8.69
N SER A 114 7.56 18.01 -8.60
CA SER A 114 7.01 19.25 -9.15
C SER A 114 8.14 20.19 -9.55
N GLU A 115 8.01 20.84 -10.71
CA GLU A 115 8.98 21.82 -11.23
C GLU A 115 10.44 21.31 -11.26
N GLY A 116 10.63 20.03 -11.56
CA GLY A 116 11.97 19.40 -11.58
C GLY A 116 12.58 19.16 -10.20
N THR A 117 11.84 19.44 -9.12
CA THR A 117 12.22 19.13 -7.75
C THR A 117 11.52 17.86 -7.26
N THR A 118 12.22 17.11 -6.41
CA THR A 118 11.68 15.93 -5.73
C THR A 118 11.68 16.16 -4.23
N SER A 119 10.55 15.90 -3.58
CA SER A 119 10.41 15.91 -2.13
C SER A 119 9.71 14.63 -1.66
N THR A 120 9.77 14.36 -0.35
CA THR A 120 9.09 13.23 0.27
C THR A 120 7.98 13.71 1.18
N GLY A 121 7.05 12.81 1.48
CA GLY A 121 6.06 13.00 2.51
C GLY A 121 5.31 11.73 2.84
N THR A 122 4.15 11.90 3.43
CA THR A 122 3.37 10.80 3.98
C THR A 122 1.89 10.98 3.71
N GLY A 123 1.24 9.92 3.24
CA GLY A 123 -0.20 9.79 3.25
C GLY A 123 -0.65 9.14 4.55
N SER A 124 -1.77 9.62 5.08
CA SER A 124 -2.37 9.13 6.31
C SER A 124 -3.89 9.12 6.19
N GLU A 125 -4.50 8.13 6.80
CA GLU A 125 -5.95 8.06 6.91
C GLU A 125 -6.48 9.24 7.71
N ASN A 126 -7.72 9.62 7.42
CA ASN A 126 -8.47 10.54 8.25
C ASN A 126 -9.50 9.75 9.07
N SER A 127 -10.30 10.45 9.87
CA SER A 127 -11.33 9.80 10.70
C SER A 127 -12.46 9.13 9.90
N ALA A 128 -12.50 9.27 8.57
CA ALA A 128 -13.47 8.60 7.71
C ALA A 128 -12.98 7.23 7.18
N GLY A 129 -11.73 6.85 7.46
CA GLY A 129 -11.16 5.55 7.11
C GLY A 129 -10.80 5.39 5.62
N ILE A 130 -10.34 4.19 5.27
CA ILE A 130 -9.79 3.86 3.94
C ILE A 130 -10.83 3.85 2.80
N CYS A 131 -12.09 3.54 3.09
CA CYS A 131 -13.20 3.64 2.12
C CYS A 131 -13.90 5.00 2.19
N SER A 132 -13.17 6.10 2.29
CA SER A 132 -13.76 7.45 2.31
C SER A 132 -13.55 8.24 1.02
N GLY A 133 -12.66 7.77 0.15
CA GLY A 133 -12.13 8.54 -0.97
C GLY A 133 -11.40 9.81 -0.55
N THR A 134 -11.02 9.95 0.72
CA THR A 134 -10.29 11.13 1.21
C THR A 134 -9.16 10.72 2.14
N PHE A 135 -8.00 11.36 1.99
CA PHE A 135 -6.85 11.10 2.85
C PHE A 135 -6.01 12.35 3.03
N ASN A 136 -5.26 12.40 4.13
CA ASN A 136 -4.38 13.50 4.44
C ASN A 136 -3.00 13.22 3.87
N VAL A 137 -2.44 14.21 3.18
CA VAL A 137 -1.09 14.18 2.65
C VAL A 137 -0.28 15.25 3.34
N LYS A 138 0.83 14.85 3.97
CA LYS A 138 1.78 15.75 4.58
C LYS A 138 3.07 15.77 3.77
N GLY A 139 3.54 16.95 3.39
CA GLY A 139 4.81 17.10 2.68
C GLY A 139 5.09 18.50 2.17
N LYS A 140 6.19 18.65 1.44
CA LYS A 140 6.58 19.89 0.75
C LYS A 140 6.05 19.87 -0.67
N PHE A 141 4.82 20.36 -0.86
CA PHE A 141 4.12 20.33 -2.13
C PHE A 141 4.67 21.30 -3.19
N VAL A 142 5.45 22.30 -2.75
CA VAL A 142 5.78 23.47 -3.55
C VAL A 142 7.21 23.88 -3.26
N GLY A 143 8.16 23.44 -4.09
CA GLY A 143 9.59 23.71 -3.87
C GLY A 143 10.18 23.03 -2.63
N SER A 144 11.48 22.70 -2.69
CA SER A 144 12.18 21.98 -1.62
C SER A 144 12.40 22.81 -0.36
N GLU A 145 12.42 24.14 -0.49
CA GLU A 145 12.75 25.07 0.60
C GLU A 145 11.54 25.49 1.44
N ASN A 146 10.31 25.26 0.94
CA ASN A 146 9.12 25.67 1.66
C ASN A 146 8.78 24.71 2.82
N PRO A 147 8.06 25.19 3.84
CA PRO A 147 7.60 24.36 4.94
C PRO A 147 6.65 23.25 4.48
N GLU A 148 6.64 22.15 5.24
CA GLU A 148 5.65 21.11 5.04
C GLU A 148 4.24 21.63 5.32
N SER A 149 3.29 21.12 4.55
CA SER A 149 1.87 21.38 4.71
C SER A 149 1.12 20.05 4.83
N THR A 150 -0.09 20.10 5.38
CA THR A 150 -1.01 18.96 5.35
C THR A 150 -2.23 19.35 4.54
N LEU A 151 -2.47 18.63 3.44
CA LEU A 151 -3.58 18.84 2.52
C LEU A 151 -4.45 17.59 2.49
N THR A 152 -5.75 17.75 2.28
CA THR A 152 -6.66 16.63 2.06
C THR A 152 -6.87 16.44 0.58
N ILE A 153 -6.56 15.25 0.06
CA ILE A 153 -6.87 14.86 -1.32
C ILE A 153 -8.19 14.10 -1.30
N ARG A 154 -9.11 14.49 -2.18
CA ARG A 154 -10.33 13.76 -2.49
C ARG A 154 -10.18 13.02 -3.81
N LEU A 155 -10.39 11.72 -3.77
CA LEU A 155 -10.51 10.83 -4.93
C LEU A 155 -11.99 10.63 -5.28
N THR A 156 -12.29 10.55 -6.57
CA THR A 156 -13.59 10.13 -7.07
C THR A 156 -13.38 9.06 -8.13
N GLN A 157 -13.85 7.86 -7.83
CA GLN A 157 -13.67 6.67 -8.65
C GLN A 157 -14.37 6.80 -10.01
N ASN A 158 -13.73 6.30 -11.06
CA ASN A 158 -14.37 6.08 -12.35
C ASN A 158 -15.24 4.81 -12.27
N LEU A 159 -16.52 4.93 -12.63
CA LEU A 159 -17.48 3.83 -12.51
C LEU A 159 -17.24 2.67 -13.50
N GLU A 160 -16.47 2.89 -14.56
CA GLU A 160 -16.09 1.84 -15.53
C GLU A 160 -14.76 1.18 -15.18
N ILE A 161 -13.86 1.90 -14.50
CA ILE A 161 -12.53 1.42 -14.12
C ILE A 161 -12.26 1.81 -12.68
N SER A 162 -12.57 0.90 -11.75
CA SER A 162 -12.51 1.12 -10.30
C SER A 162 -11.12 1.57 -9.79
N THR A 163 -10.05 1.21 -10.49
CA THR A 163 -8.66 1.56 -10.10
C THR A 163 -8.19 2.94 -10.60
N LYS A 164 -9.07 3.70 -11.26
CA LYS A 164 -8.77 5.03 -11.81
C LYS A 164 -9.86 6.01 -11.41
N GLY A 165 -9.54 7.30 -11.51
CA GLY A 165 -10.53 8.34 -11.26
C GLY A 165 -9.94 9.74 -11.25
N SER A 166 -10.71 10.68 -10.71
CA SER A 166 -10.26 12.05 -10.50
C SER A 166 -9.71 12.23 -9.09
N ALA A 167 -8.76 13.15 -8.96
CA ALA A 167 -8.20 13.60 -7.69
C ALA A 167 -8.36 15.11 -7.58
N SER A 168 -8.63 15.61 -6.38
CA SER A 168 -8.81 17.05 -6.16
C SER A 168 -8.37 17.49 -4.77
N ILE A 169 -7.95 18.75 -4.69
CA ILE A 169 -7.76 19.50 -3.46
C ILE A 169 -8.67 20.71 -3.58
N THR A 170 -9.72 20.76 -2.75
CA THR A 170 -10.56 21.96 -2.67
C THR A 170 -9.73 23.12 -2.13
N ARG A 171 -9.97 24.32 -2.67
CA ARG A 171 -9.25 25.54 -2.28
C ARG A 171 -9.17 25.66 -0.77
N THR A 172 -7.94 25.65 -0.28
CA THR A 172 -7.64 25.64 1.15
C THR A 172 -6.35 26.36 1.43
N LYS A 173 -6.11 26.69 2.70
CA LYS A 173 -4.87 27.27 3.18
C LYS A 173 -3.71 26.31 2.93
N LEU A 174 -2.65 26.79 2.28
CA LEU A 174 -1.45 25.99 1.99
C LEU A 174 -0.62 25.81 3.27
N PHE A 175 -0.17 26.90 3.88
CA PHE A 175 0.74 26.85 5.04
C PHE A 175 0.03 27.12 6.36
N SER A 176 0.17 26.27 7.38
CA SER A 176 -0.55 26.40 8.66
C SER A 176 -0.28 27.71 9.42
N PHE A 177 0.90 28.31 9.27
CA PHE A 177 1.33 29.51 9.98
C PHE A 177 0.86 30.84 9.35
N THR A 178 0.28 30.83 8.15
CA THR A 178 -0.15 32.07 7.45
C THR A 178 -1.41 31.86 6.62
N SER A 179 -2.33 32.81 6.64
CA SER A 179 -3.51 32.79 5.75
C SER A 179 -3.24 33.40 4.36
N GLN A 180 -2.01 33.82 4.08
CA GLN A 180 -1.69 34.49 2.81
C GLN A 180 -1.78 33.56 1.61
N TYR A 181 -1.45 32.27 1.77
CA TYR A 181 -1.32 31.34 0.66
C TYR A 181 -2.42 30.30 0.68
N GLU A 182 -3.13 30.16 -0.44
CA GLU A 182 -4.10 29.10 -0.67
C GLU A 182 -3.68 28.23 -1.85
N VAL A 183 -4.11 26.99 -1.85
CA VAL A 183 -3.89 26.02 -2.93
C VAL A 183 -5.19 25.34 -3.30
N GLU A 184 -5.40 25.12 -4.59
CA GLU A 184 -6.40 24.21 -5.12
C GLU A 184 -5.76 23.34 -6.19
N ALA A 185 -6.31 22.14 -6.40
CA ALA A 185 -5.80 21.25 -7.43
C ALA A 185 -6.88 20.32 -7.98
N THR A 186 -6.73 19.94 -9.24
CA THR A 186 -7.53 18.90 -9.88
C THR A 186 -6.64 18.03 -10.75
N GLY A 187 -7.05 16.79 -10.96
CA GLY A 187 -6.31 15.86 -11.80
C GLY A 187 -6.84 14.45 -11.70
N VAL A 188 -5.96 13.47 -11.84
CA VAL A 188 -6.30 12.06 -11.97
C VAL A 188 -5.43 11.18 -11.10
N TYR A 189 -5.95 10.01 -10.75
CA TYR A 189 -5.20 8.94 -10.09
C TYR A 189 -5.31 7.63 -10.86
N ASP A 190 -4.31 6.78 -10.68
CA ASP A 190 -4.25 5.41 -11.19
C ASP A 190 -3.53 4.53 -10.17
N GLU A 191 -4.29 3.64 -9.53
CA GLU A 191 -3.81 2.74 -8.47
C GLU A 191 -2.82 1.71 -8.99
N LEU A 192 -2.95 1.26 -10.25
CA LEU A 192 -2.07 0.27 -10.84
C LEU A 192 -0.68 0.84 -11.10
N THR A 193 -0.63 2.08 -11.59
CA THR A 193 0.64 2.80 -11.79
C THR A 193 1.14 3.51 -10.52
N LYS A 194 0.39 3.41 -9.41
CA LYS A 194 0.71 4.05 -8.13
C LYS A 194 0.98 5.54 -8.26
N LYS A 195 0.21 6.23 -9.11
CA LYS A 195 0.43 7.63 -9.47
C LYS A 195 -0.82 8.50 -9.33
N ILE A 196 -0.67 9.66 -8.70
CA ILE A 196 -1.62 10.77 -8.77
C ILE A 196 -0.94 11.93 -9.52
N THR A 197 -1.63 12.53 -10.49
CA THR A 197 -1.18 13.74 -11.17
C THR A 197 -2.16 14.86 -10.89
N LEU A 198 -1.69 15.93 -10.26
CA LEU A 198 -2.49 17.10 -9.88
C LEU A 198 -1.96 18.34 -10.59
N ASN A 199 -2.84 19.03 -11.32
CA ASN A 199 -2.59 20.40 -11.74
C ASN A 199 -3.07 21.30 -10.61
N TYR A 200 -2.14 22.04 -10.01
CA TYR A 200 -2.42 22.89 -8.87
C TYR A 200 -2.27 24.36 -9.23
N SER A 201 -3.00 25.20 -8.51
CA SER A 201 -2.87 26.65 -8.52
C SER A 201 -2.66 27.15 -7.11
N ILE A 202 -1.68 28.03 -6.94
CA ILE A 202 -1.39 28.72 -5.68
C ILE A 202 -1.82 30.17 -5.80
N PHE A 203 -2.49 30.64 -4.76
CA PHE A 203 -2.96 32.00 -4.64
C PHE A 203 -2.23 32.68 -3.48
N ASP A 204 -1.52 33.76 -3.79
CA ASP A 204 -1.05 34.73 -2.81
C ASP A 204 -2.11 35.82 -2.68
N LEU A 205 -2.84 35.79 -1.56
CA LEU A 205 -3.95 36.70 -1.29
C LEU A 205 -3.50 38.15 -1.07
N ASN A 206 -2.22 38.38 -0.82
CA ASN A 206 -1.66 39.72 -0.65
C ASN A 206 -1.06 40.27 -1.95
N ASN A 207 -0.67 39.40 -2.89
CA ASN A 207 -0.14 39.81 -4.18
C ASN A 207 -0.43 38.79 -5.29
N THR A 208 -1.44 39.07 -6.11
CA THR A 208 -1.87 38.16 -7.17
C THR A 208 -0.83 37.95 -8.28
N THR A 209 0.21 38.79 -8.40
CA THR A 209 1.30 38.54 -9.36
C THR A 209 2.15 37.34 -8.98
N ASN A 210 2.09 36.92 -7.72
CA ASN A 210 2.78 35.74 -7.20
C ASN A 210 1.95 34.47 -7.35
N ASN A 211 0.72 34.56 -7.87
CA ASN A 211 -0.07 33.39 -8.19
C ASN A 211 0.62 32.60 -9.30
N PHE A 212 0.69 31.29 -9.15
CA PHE A 212 1.23 30.43 -10.19
C PHE A 212 0.50 29.10 -10.22
N SER A 213 0.76 28.34 -11.27
CA SER A 213 0.17 27.03 -11.45
C SER A 213 1.19 26.10 -12.07
N SER A 214 1.15 24.85 -11.67
CA SER A 214 2.06 23.83 -12.17
C SER A 214 1.43 22.45 -12.01
N THR A 215 2.22 21.42 -12.30
CA THR A 215 1.82 20.03 -12.12
C THR A 215 2.66 19.40 -11.03
N MET A 216 1.99 18.63 -10.17
CA MET A 216 2.62 17.76 -9.19
C MET A 216 2.26 16.32 -9.50
N VAL A 217 3.27 15.45 -9.48
CA VAL A 217 3.10 14.01 -9.54
C VAL A 217 3.40 13.44 -8.15
N ILE A 218 2.45 12.69 -7.60
CA ILE A 218 2.59 11.95 -6.35
C ILE A 218 2.71 10.47 -6.70
N THR A 219 3.74 9.80 -6.18
CA THR A 219 3.92 8.36 -6.33
C THR A 219 4.14 7.67 -4.98
N THR A 220 3.68 6.43 -4.88
CA THR A 220 3.89 5.52 -3.75
C THR A 220 4.70 4.31 -4.20
N ASN A 221 5.54 3.76 -3.31
CA ASN A 221 6.44 2.63 -3.63
C ASN A 221 5.69 1.29 -3.64
#